data_AF-A0A2S2CP45-F1
#
_entry.id   AF-A0A2S2CP45-F1
#
_cell.length_a   1.000
_cell.length_b   1.000
_cell.length_c   1.000
_cell.angle_alpha   90.00
_cell.angle_beta   90.00
_cell.angle_gamma   90.00
#
_symmetry.space_group_name_H-M   'P 1'
#
loop_
_entity.id
_entity.type
_entity.pdbx_description
1 polymer ?
#
loop_
_entity_poly.entity_id
_entity_poly.type
_entity_poly.pdbx_seq_one_letter_code
_entity_poly.pdbx_strand_id
1 'polypeptide(L)'
;MLALRPNCECCDRDLPPESREAYICSFECTFCAGCRDGVLGGVCPNCGGELVRRPVRPAEKLAGNPASTERVVRAGGCAAAVGGGAGQAVIKSA
;
A
#
# COMPACT_ATOMS: atom_id res chain seq x y z
N MET A 1 4.05 9.71 -11.88
CA MET A 1 5.19 8.78 -11.69
C MET A 1 4.99 8.07 -10.38
N LEU A 2 5.35 6.77 -10.29
CA LEU A 2 5.15 5.97 -9.07
C LEU A 2 5.71 6.67 -7.83
N ALA A 3 4.89 6.87 -6.80
CA ALA A 3 5.26 7.66 -5.63
C ALA A 3 6.28 6.95 -4.73
N LEU A 4 6.27 5.61 -4.68
CA LEU A 4 7.07 4.80 -3.74
C LEU A 4 6.81 5.17 -2.27
N ARG A 5 5.57 4.99 -1.81
CA ARG A 5 5.17 5.27 -0.41
C ARG A 5 6.09 4.56 0.59
N PRO A 6 6.50 5.22 1.68
CA PRO A 6 7.58 4.75 2.53
C PRO A 6 7.13 3.72 3.57
N ASN A 7 5.85 3.32 3.58
CA ASN A 7 5.31 2.47 4.63
C ASN A 7 4.21 1.51 4.15
N CYS A 8 3.94 0.49 4.97
CA CYS A 8 2.81 -0.42 4.83
C CYS A 8 1.54 0.23 5.37
N GLU A 9 0.49 0.30 4.56
CA GLU A 9 -0.79 0.90 4.97
C GLU A 9 -1.53 0.12 6.06
N CYS A 10 -1.13 -1.13 6.34
CA CYS A 10 -1.76 -1.95 7.37
C CYS A 10 -1.08 -1.90 8.75
N CYS A 11 0.25 -1.92 8.77
CA CYS A 11 1.03 -2.08 10.01
C CYS A 11 2.10 -0.99 10.18
N ASP A 12 2.11 0.01 9.30
CA ASP A 12 3.03 1.15 9.27
C ASP A 12 4.53 0.80 9.21
N ARG A 13 4.87 -0.46 8.90
CA ARG A 13 6.26 -0.88 8.70
C ARG A 13 6.90 -0.11 7.54
N ASP A 14 8.15 0.29 7.74
CA ASP A 14 8.96 0.96 6.72
C ASP A 14 9.17 0.09 5.48
N LEU A 15 8.97 0.72 4.32
CA LEU A 15 9.12 0.17 2.98
C LEU A 15 9.91 1.16 2.11
N PRO A 16 11.24 1.28 2.33
CA PRO A 16 12.09 2.20 1.58
C PRO A 16 12.09 1.88 0.08
N PRO A 17 12.48 2.82 -0.80
CA PRO A 17 12.32 2.68 -2.26
C PRO A 17 13.00 1.45 -2.87
N GLU A 18 14.06 0.95 -2.26
CA GLU A 18 14.80 -0.27 -2.62
C GLU A 18 14.20 -1.56 -2.03
N SER A 19 13.19 -1.44 -1.16
CA SER A 19 12.58 -2.57 -0.48
C SER A 19 11.98 -3.57 -1.47
N ARG A 20 12.41 -4.81 -1.29
CA ARG A 20 11.88 -5.99 -2.00
C ARG A 20 10.59 -6.52 -1.38
N GLU A 21 10.23 -6.00 -0.22
CA GLU A 21 9.09 -6.42 0.60
C GLU A 21 7.86 -5.53 0.39
N ALA A 22 7.94 -4.55 -0.51
CA ALA A 22 6.82 -3.67 -0.83
C ALA A 22 5.99 -4.24 -1.99
N TYR A 23 4.68 -4.29 -1.79
CA TYR A 23 3.68 -4.69 -2.78
C TYR A 23 2.67 -3.56 -2.98
N ILE A 24 2.24 -3.36 -4.21
CA ILE A 24 1.31 -2.28 -4.60
C ILE A 24 0.18 -2.81 -5.47
N CYS A 25 -0.96 -2.11 -5.45
CA CYS A 25 -1.98 -2.23 -6.49
C CYS A 25 -1.84 -1.11 -7.54
N SER A 26 -2.74 -1.08 -8.54
CA SER A 26 -2.78 -0.05 -9.60
C SER A 26 -3.00 1.39 -9.10
N PHE A 27 -3.52 1.55 -7.87
CA PHE A 27 -3.71 2.84 -7.20
C PHE A 27 -2.60 3.18 -6.20
N GLU A 28 -1.50 2.42 -6.24
CA GLU A 28 -0.34 2.59 -5.35
C GLU A 28 -0.62 2.39 -3.84
N CYS A 29 -1.71 1.71 -3.49
CA CYS A 29 -1.89 1.26 -2.11
C CYS A 29 -0.77 0.30 -1.74
N THR A 30 0.01 0.63 -0.71
CA THR A 30 1.28 -0.06 -0.43
C THR A 30 1.19 -0.96 0.81
N PHE A 31 1.59 -2.22 0.67
CA PHE A 31 1.56 -3.20 1.75
C PHE A 31 2.88 -4.00 1.80
N CYS A 32 3.26 -4.46 2.99
CA CYS A 32 4.42 -5.33 3.14
C CYS A 32 4.10 -6.79 2.75
N ALA A 33 5.12 -7.58 2.44
CA ALA A 33 4.99 -9.01 2.13
C ALA A 33 4.19 -9.79 3.19
N GLY A 34 4.47 -9.56 4.48
CA GLY A 34 3.76 -10.23 5.56
C GLY A 34 2.25 -9.92 5.61
N CYS A 35 1.85 -8.68 5.32
CA CYS A 35 0.44 -8.33 5.21
C CYS A 35 -0.20 -8.93 3.96
N ARG A 36 0.50 -8.88 2.81
CA ARG A 36 0.06 -9.47 1.55
C ARG A 36 -0.20 -10.97 1.68
N ASP A 37 0.78 -11.71 2.21
CA ASP A 37 0.78 -13.17 2.22
C ASP A 37 -0.05 -13.74 3.37
N GLY A 38 -0.21 -12.98 4.46
CA GLY A 38 -1.11 -13.32 5.55
C GLY A 38 -2.55 -12.87 5.28
N VAL A 39 -2.98 -11.89 6.06
CA VAL A 39 -4.38 -11.42 6.16
C VAL A 39 -5.00 -10.89 4.87
N LEU A 40 -4.20 -10.46 3.88
CA LEU A 40 -4.72 -9.91 2.61
C LEU A 40 -4.83 -10.94 1.48
N GLY A 41 -4.14 -12.08 1.58
CA GLY A 41 -4.19 -13.13 0.56
C GLY A 41 -3.86 -12.65 -0.87
N GLY A 42 -2.96 -11.68 -1.02
CA GLY A 42 -2.62 -11.12 -2.33
C GLY A 42 -3.59 -10.11 -2.91
N VAL A 43 -4.68 -9.77 -2.22
CA VAL A 43 -5.72 -8.84 -2.69
C VAL A 43 -5.66 -7.52 -1.94
N CYS A 44 -5.73 -6.42 -2.67
CA CYS A 44 -5.73 -5.08 -2.09
C CYS A 44 -7.06 -4.82 -1.38
N PRO A 45 -7.05 -4.53 -0.07
CA PRO A 45 -8.27 -4.32 0.70
C PRO A 45 -8.93 -2.96 0.44
N ASN A 46 -8.31 -2.07 -0.35
CA ASN A 46 -8.85 -0.76 -0.71
C ASN A 46 -9.63 -0.81 -2.04
N CYS A 47 -9.13 -1.56 -3.04
CA CYS A 47 -9.69 -1.57 -4.39
C CYS A 47 -10.11 -2.95 -4.91
N GLY A 48 -9.82 -4.03 -4.18
CA GLY A 48 -10.10 -5.41 -4.60
C GLY A 48 -9.19 -5.96 -5.71
N GLY A 49 -8.22 -5.17 -6.19
CA GLY A 49 -7.26 -5.60 -7.20
C GLY A 49 -6.10 -6.43 -6.62
N GLU A 50 -5.23 -6.93 -7.50
CA GLU A 50 -4.04 -7.68 -7.09
C GLU A 50 -2.99 -6.80 -6.40
N LEU A 51 -2.25 -7.41 -5.48
CA LEU A 51 -1.02 -6.88 -4.90
C LEU A 51 0.19 -7.53 -5.58
N VAL A 52 0.81 -6.75 -6.46
CA VAL A 52 2.04 -7.14 -7.17
C VAL A 52 3.25 -6.49 -6.52
N ARG A 53 4.42 -7.10 -6.70
CA ARG A 53 5.66 -6.57 -6.14
C ARG A 53 5.93 -5.16 -6.70
N ARG A 54 6.23 -4.21 -5.82
CA ARG A 54 6.58 -2.85 -6.19
C ARG A 54 7.89 -2.82 -6.97
N PRO A 55 7.93 -2.20 -8.16
CA PRO A 55 9.19 -1.97 -8.87
C PRO A 55 10.13 -1.10 -8.04
N VAL A 56 11.42 -1.46 -8.02
CA VAL A 56 12.47 -0.69 -7.34
C VAL A 56 12.95 0.42 -8.27
N ARG A 57 13.08 1.64 -7.74
CA ARG A 57 13.78 2.73 -8.42
C ARG A 57 15.28 2.60 -8.17
N PRO A 58 16.12 2.50 -9.22
CA PRO A 58 17.58 2.47 -9.05
C PRO A 58 18.10 3.68 -8.26
N ALA A 59 19.15 3.47 -7.47
CA ALA A 59 19.67 4.47 -6.54
C ALA A 59 20.05 5.78 -7.24
N GLU A 60 20.74 5.69 -8.39
CA GLU A 60 21.13 6.83 -9.20
C GLU A 60 19.96 7.66 -9.76
N LYS A 61 18.74 7.10 -9.79
CA LYS A 61 17.54 7.83 -10.24
C LYS A 61 16.81 8.56 -9.11
N LEU A 62 17.10 8.25 -7.84
CA LEU A 62 16.41 8.85 -6.69
C LEU A 62 16.70 10.34 -6.52
N ALA A 63 17.92 10.80 -6.84
CA ALA A 63 18.28 12.21 -6.68
C ALA A 63 17.40 13.15 -7.53
N GLY A 64 17.09 12.73 -8.77
CA GLY A 64 16.20 13.50 -9.67
C GLY A 64 14.72 13.08 -9.60
N ASN A 65 14.42 11.94 -8.99
CA ASN A 65 13.06 11.39 -8.87
C ASN A 65 12.89 10.83 -7.46
N PRO A 66 12.77 11.68 -6.44
CA PRO A 66 12.72 11.23 -5.05
C PRO A 66 11.49 10.34 -4.80
N ALA A 67 11.64 9.42 -3.85
CA ALA A 67 10.51 8.67 -3.30
C ALA A 67 9.65 9.59 -2.42
N SER A 68 8.37 9.25 -2.28
CA SER A 68 7.47 9.97 -1.40
C SER A 68 7.88 9.81 0.06
N THR A 69 7.75 10.90 0.82
CA THR A 69 7.86 10.91 2.28
C THR A 69 6.50 10.80 2.96
N GLU A 70 5.41 10.84 2.19
CA GLU A 70 4.04 10.77 2.71
C GLU A 70 3.70 9.35 3.15
N ARG A 71 3.42 9.19 4.43
CA ARG A 71 2.91 7.94 5.01
C ARG A 71 1.40 7.86 4.89
N VAL A 72 0.91 6.68 4.54
CA VAL A 72 -0.52 6.37 4.54
C VAL A 72 -0.75 5.19 5.46
N VAL A 73 -1.69 5.29 6.39
CA VAL A 73 -2.05 4.20 7.31
C VAL A 73 -3.56 4.08 7.33
N ARG A 74 -4.07 2.86 7.13
CA ARG A 74 -5.49 2.57 7.22
C ARG A 74 -5.93 2.57 8.68
N ALA A 75 -7.03 3.25 8.96
CA ALA A 75 -7.71 3.12 10.25
C ALA A 75 -8.13 1.65 10.46
N GLY A 76 -7.74 1.08 11.60
CA GLY A 76 -8.00 -0.33 11.93
C GLY A 76 -7.05 -1.36 11.29
N GLY A 77 -6.03 -0.91 10.55
CA GLY A 77 -5.02 -1.77 9.94
C GLY A 77 -5.60 -2.83 9.00
N CYS A 78 -4.93 -3.98 8.93
CA CYS A 78 -5.37 -5.12 8.12
C CYS A 78 -6.54 -5.91 8.72
N ALA A 79 -6.86 -5.74 10.02
CA ALA A 79 -7.95 -6.47 10.66
C ALA A 79 -9.33 -6.08 10.07
N ALA A 80 -9.46 -4.84 9.59
CA ALA A 80 -10.65 -4.36 8.89
C ALA A 80 -10.82 -4.98 7.48
N ALA A 81 -9.81 -5.67 6.94
CA ALA A 81 -9.86 -6.25 5.59
C ALA A 81 -10.70 -7.54 5.52
N VAL A 82 -10.86 -8.26 6.64
CA VAL A 82 -11.44 -9.61 6.66
C VAL A 82 -12.99 -9.62 6.71
N GLY A 83 -13.64 -8.46 6.70
CA GLY A 83 -15.09 -8.37 6.91
C GLY A 83 -15.83 -7.28 6.14
N GLY A 84 -15.23 -6.64 5.14
CA GLY A 84 -15.83 -5.45 4.55
C GLY A 84 -15.43 -5.19 3.11
N GLY A 85 -16.02 -5.96 2.19
CA GLY A 85 -16.41 -5.38 0.91
C GLY A 85 -17.47 -4.31 1.19
N ALA A 86 -17.07 -3.15 1.66
CA ALA A 86 -17.96 -2.02 1.85
C ALA A 86 -17.44 -0.90 0.95
N GLY A 87 -18.15 -0.71 -0.15
CA GLY A 87 -18.05 0.52 -0.93
C GLY A 87 -18.07 1.71 0.02
N GLN A 88 -17.28 2.71 -0.33
CA GLN A 88 -17.31 4.04 0.25
C GLN A 88 -18.75 4.44 0.56
N ALA A 89 -19.13 4.37 1.83
CA ALA A 89 -20.38 4.94 2.30
C ALA A 89 -20.21 6.45 2.19
N VAL A 90 -20.62 6.99 1.04
CA VAL A 90 -20.93 8.39 0.87
C VAL A 90 -21.96 8.75 1.94
N ILE A 91 -21.52 9.41 2.99
CA ILE A 91 -22.40 10.12 3.89
C ILE A 91 -23.09 11.23 3.05
N LYS A 92 -24.30 10.94 2.58
CA LYS A 92 -25.23 11.95 2.10
C LYS A 92 -25.67 12.74 3.35
N SER A 93 -24.95 13.81 3.65
CA SER A 93 -25.41 14.81 4.62
C SER A 93 -26.53 15.62 3.98
N ALA A 94 -27.64 15.71 4.71
CA ALA A 94 -28.86 16.44 4.38
C ALA A 94 -28.64 17.95 4.33
#